data_AF-A0A9X3NKB7-F1
#
_entry.id   AF-A0A9X3NKB7-F1
#
_cell.length_a   1.000
_cell.length_b   1.000
_cell.length_c   1.000
_cell.angle_alpha   90.00
_cell.angle_beta   90.00
_cell.angle_gamma   90.00
#
_symmetry.space_group_name_H-M   'P 1'
#
loop_
_entity.id
_entity.type
_entity.pdbx_description
1 polymer ?
#
loop_
_entity_poly.entity_id
_entity_poly.type
_entity_poly.pdbx_seq_one_letter_code
_entity_poly.pdbx_strand_id
1 'polypeptide(L)'
;MDAKTRKSVPVRAESARVANSLRRPGSPERRALLRMGVSLPEGEVSESAALAALVEAGRAALADELLADEYAAMAVERTDEDSAARAAMRGRVSRRAD
;
A
#
# COMPACT_ATOMS: atom_id res chain seq x y z
N MET A 1 -6.77 -9.83 -40.91
CA MET A 1 -6.80 -9.70 -39.45
C MET A 1 -5.94 -8.49 -39.11
N ASP A 2 -6.56 -7.35 -38.81
CA ASP A 2 -5.83 -6.14 -38.42
C ASP A 2 -5.26 -6.32 -37.01
N ALA A 3 -3.95 -6.52 -36.92
CA ALA A 3 -3.22 -6.45 -35.67
C ALA A 3 -3.26 -4.99 -35.19
N LYS A 4 -4.25 -4.67 -34.36
CA LYS A 4 -4.40 -3.37 -33.70
C LYS A 4 -3.07 -3.00 -33.03
N THR A 5 -2.31 -2.11 -33.65
CA THR A 5 -0.98 -1.69 -33.18
C THR A 5 -1.16 -1.09 -31.79
N ARG A 6 -0.77 -1.82 -30.73
CA ARG A 6 -0.91 -1.32 -29.37
C ARG A 6 0.04 -0.13 -29.22
N LYS A 7 -0.50 1.02 -28.82
CA LYS A 7 0.29 2.19 -28.49
C LYS A 7 1.20 1.82 -27.31
N SER A 8 2.51 1.81 -27.56
CA SER A 8 3.51 1.58 -26.51
C SER A 8 3.46 2.75 -25.53
N VAL A 9 3.31 2.46 -24.24
CA VAL A 9 3.37 3.48 -23.18
C VAL A 9 4.82 3.58 -22.74
N PRO A 10 5.45 4.78 -22.80
CA PRO A 10 6.83 4.93 -22.39
C PRO A 10 6.96 4.68 -20.90
N VAL A 11 7.83 3.74 -20.54
CA VAL A 11 8.23 3.50 -19.15
C VAL A 11 9.26 4.56 -18.76
N ARG A 12 9.09 5.18 -17.59
CA ARG A 12 10.05 6.16 -17.06
C ARG A 12 11.41 5.48 -16.86
N ALA A 13 12.50 6.20 -17.13
CA ALA A 13 13.86 5.66 -17.04
C ALA A 13 14.22 5.09 -15.66
N GLU A 14 13.62 5.62 -14.59
CA GLU A 14 13.79 5.12 -13.23
C GLU A 14 13.10 3.76 -13.03
N SER A 15 11.84 3.63 -13.48
CA SER A 15 11.10 2.36 -13.43
C SER A 15 11.81 1.27 -14.22
N ALA A 16 12.37 1.61 -15.39
CA ALA A 16 13.15 0.67 -16.20
C ALA A 16 14.45 0.24 -15.49
N ARG A 17 15.11 1.14 -14.75
CA ARG A 17 16.30 0.81 -13.95
C ARG A 17 15.97 -0.17 -12.83
N VAL A 18 14.92 0.12 -12.05
CA VAL A 18 14.48 -0.77 -10.97
C VAL A 18 14.05 -2.13 -11.52
N ALA A 19 13.27 -2.16 -12.60
CA ALA A 19 12.88 -3.41 -13.27
C ALA A 19 14.10 -4.23 -13.69
N ASN A 20 15.14 -3.59 -14.27
CA ASN A 20 16.37 -4.29 -14.63
C ASN A 20 17.16 -4.81 -13.41
N SER A 21 17.22 -4.07 -12.31
CA SER A 21 17.85 -4.56 -11.07
C SER A 21 17.12 -5.78 -10.50
N LEU A 22 15.78 -5.81 -10.56
CA LEU A 22 14.95 -6.91 -10.06
C LEU A 22 15.14 -8.22 -10.81
N ARG A 23 15.51 -8.14 -12.09
CA ARG A 23 15.79 -9.31 -12.90
C ARG A 23 16.90 -10.16 -12.32
N ARG A 24 17.90 -9.53 -11.68
CA ARG A 24 19.06 -10.22 -11.12
C ARG A 24 18.74 -10.86 -9.76
N PRO A 25 19.01 -12.16 -9.58
CA PRO A 25 18.94 -12.81 -8.28
C PRO A 25 19.82 -12.08 -7.25
N GLY A 26 19.32 -11.97 -6.02
CA GLY A 26 20.09 -11.35 -4.94
C GLY A 26 20.30 -9.84 -5.06
N SER A 27 19.62 -9.13 -5.96
CA SER A 27 19.63 -7.67 -5.94
C SER A 27 18.93 -7.13 -4.68
N PRO A 28 19.35 -5.97 -4.15
CA PRO A 28 18.68 -5.30 -3.04
C PRO A 28 17.18 -5.08 -3.29
N GLU A 29 16.83 -4.65 -4.50
CA GLU A 29 15.47 -4.40 -4.95
C GLU A 29 14.63 -5.67 -4.88
N ARG A 30 15.20 -6.81 -5.31
CA ARG A 30 14.49 -8.09 -5.29
C ARG A 30 14.23 -8.58 -3.89
N ARG A 31 15.22 -8.42 -2.99
CA ARG A 31 15.03 -8.70 -1.56
C ARG A 31 13.96 -7.81 -0.94
N ALA A 32 13.85 -6.56 -1.37
CA ALA A 32 12.80 -5.66 -0.89
C ALA A 32 11.42 -6.16 -1.30
N LEU A 33 11.21 -6.54 -2.57
CA LEU A 33 9.95 -7.11 -3.04
C LEU A 33 9.56 -8.39 -2.30
N LEU A 34 10.50 -9.30 -2.09
CA LEU A 34 10.25 -10.53 -1.33
C LEU A 34 9.84 -10.24 0.12
N ARG A 35 10.39 -9.20 0.77
CA ARG A 35 9.96 -8.76 2.11
C ARG A 35 8.57 -8.14 2.12
N MET A 36 8.13 -7.57 1.00
CA MET A 36 6.76 -7.09 0.81
C MET A 36 5.78 -8.24 0.49
N GLY A 37 6.23 -9.50 0.49
CA GLY A 37 5.38 -10.66 0.22
C GLY A 37 5.16 -10.94 -1.27
N VAL A 38 5.80 -10.21 -2.18
CA VAL A 38 5.68 -10.45 -3.62
C VAL A 38 6.51 -11.65 -4.04
N SER A 39 5.86 -12.62 -4.68
CA SER A 39 6.51 -13.84 -5.14
C SER A 39 7.22 -13.63 -6.48
N LEU A 40 8.48 -14.08 -6.58
CA LEU A 40 9.27 -14.05 -7.80
C LEU A 40 9.91 -15.42 -8.05
N PRO A 41 9.87 -15.96 -9.30
CA PRO A 41 10.49 -17.24 -9.64
C PRO A 41 11.98 -17.26 -9.32
N GLU A 42 12.52 -18.37 -8.83
CA GLU A 42 13.97 -18.48 -8.61
C GLU A 42 14.77 -18.24 -9.90
N GLY A 43 15.92 -17.57 -9.78
CA GLY A 43 16.77 -17.24 -10.92
C GLY A 43 16.42 -15.92 -11.61
N GLU A 44 17.00 -15.71 -12.79
CA GLU A 44 16.81 -14.48 -13.56
C GLU A 44 15.37 -14.41 -14.10
N VAL A 45 14.69 -13.29 -13.91
CA VAL A 45 13.32 -13.09 -14.40
C VAL A 45 13.30 -12.18 -15.63
N SER A 46 12.25 -12.33 -16.45
CA SER A 46 12.03 -11.44 -17.58
C SER A 46 11.69 -10.01 -17.11
N GLU A 47 11.87 -9.03 -17.98
CA GLU A 47 11.47 -7.64 -17.70
C GLU A 47 9.97 -7.52 -17.44
N SER A 48 9.14 -8.23 -18.20
CA SER A 48 7.69 -8.25 -18.00
C SER A 48 7.31 -8.82 -16.63
N ALA A 49 7.99 -9.88 -16.17
CA ALA A 49 7.78 -10.44 -14.83
C ALA A 49 8.23 -9.46 -13.73
N ALA A 50 9.37 -8.80 -13.91
CA ALA A 50 9.84 -7.77 -12.97
C ALA A 50 8.86 -6.58 -12.88
N LEU A 51 8.34 -6.11 -14.01
CA LEU A 51 7.33 -5.04 -14.04
C LEU A 51 6.01 -5.49 -13.41
N ALA A 52 5.55 -6.71 -13.69
CA ALA A 52 4.34 -7.25 -13.07
C ALA A 52 4.47 -7.32 -11.54
N ALA A 53 5.62 -7.77 -11.03
CA ALA A 53 5.90 -7.82 -9.60
C ALA A 53 5.94 -6.42 -8.96
N LEU A 54 6.47 -5.41 -9.66
CA LEU A 54 6.40 -4.02 -9.20
C LEU A 54 4.96 -3.50 -9.10
N VAL A 55 4.11 -3.85 -10.08
CA VAL A 55 2.68 -3.47 -10.05
C VAL A 55 1.96 -4.18 -8.90
N GLU A 56 2.24 -5.46 -8.67
CA GLU A 56 1.69 -6.21 -7.55
C GLU A 56 2.09 -5.60 -6.21
N ALA A 57 3.38 -5.29 -6.02
CA ALA A 57 3.87 -4.60 -4.83
C ALA A 57 3.20 -3.25 -4.61
N GLY A 58 3.04 -2.46 -5.68
CA GLY A 58 2.37 -1.16 -5.61
C GLY A 58 0.90 -1.28 -5.22
N ARG A 59 0.21 -2.33 -5.69
CA ARG A 59 -1.18 -2.61 -5.28
C ARG A 59 -1.29 -3.01 -3.82
N ALA A 60 -0.38 -3.84 -3.33
CA ALA A 60 -0.33 -4.24 -1.93
C ALA A 60 -0.07 -3.03 -1.02
N ALA A 61 0.97 -2.23 -1.34
CA ALA A 61 1.30 -1.03 -0.59
C ALA A 61 0.15 0.00 -0.56
N LEU A 62 -0.57 0.16 -1.68
CA LEU A 62 -1.75 1.03 -1.72
C LEU A 62 -2.88 0.50 -0.83
N ALA A 63 -3.11 -0.81 -0.82
CA ALA A 63 -4.14 -1.41 0.04
C ALA A 63 -3.78 -1.26 1.52
N ASP A 64 -2.52 -1.44 1.88
CA ASP A 64 -2.04 -1.25 3.26
C ASP A 64 -2.22 0.20 3.72
N GLU A 65 -1.91 1.18 2.86
CA GLU A 65 -2.09 2.60 3.17
C GLU A 65 -3.58 2.95 3.36
N LEU A 66 -4.45 2.45 2.47
CA LEU A 66 -5.90 2.67 2.59
C LEU A 66 -6.46 2.08 3.89
N LEU A 67 -6.02 0.87 4.26
CA LEU A 67 -6.41 0.27 5.53
C LEU A 67 -5.91 1.10 6.71
N ALA A 68 -4.68 1.61 6.66
CA ALA A 68 -4.13 2.46 7.72
C ALA A 68 -4.94 3.75 7.90
N ASP A 69 -5.33 4.40 6.80
CA ASP A 69 -6.18 5.59 6.81
C ASP A 69 -7.57 5.29 7.40
N GLU A 70 -8.19 4.17 7.01
CA GLU A 70 -9.48 3.73 7.55
C GLU A 70 -9.41 3.47 9.07
N TYR A 71 -8.36 2.79 9.54
CA TYR A 71 -8.14 2.58 10.97
C TYR A 71 -7.91 3.89 11.73
N ALA A 72 -7.20 4.84 11.13
CA ALA A 72 -6.99 6.16 11.73
C ALA A 72 -8.31 6.93 11.84
N ALA A 73 -9.15 6.90 10.81
CA ALA A 73 -10.47 7.53 10.82
C ALA A 73 -11.37 6.93 11.92
N MET A 74 -11.46 5.61 12.02
CA MET A 74 -12.22 4.94 13.09
C MET A 74 -11.71 5.28 14.50
N ALA A 75 -10.39 5.46 14.67
CA ALA A 75 -9.82 5.85 15.95
C ALA A 75 -10.20 7.28 16.36
N VAL A 76 -10.32 8.20 15.39
CA VAL A 76 -10.79 9.57 15.62
C VAL A 76 -12.25 9.55 16.07
N GLU A 77 -13.14 8.87 15.34
CA GLU A 77 -14.56 8.77 15.70
C GLU A 77 -14.76 8.21 17.10
N ARG A 78 -14.03 7.15 17.45
CA ARG A 78 -14.09 6.56 18.79
C ARG A 78 -13.62 7.51 19.89
N THR A 79 -12.63 8.37 19.58
CA THR A 79 -12.14 9.39 20.53
C THR A 79 -13.21 10.45 20.78
N ASP A 80 -13.96 10.85 19.75
CA ASP A 80 -15.04 11.81 19.86
C ASP A 80 -16.21 11.27 20.70
N GLU A 81 -16.61 10.01 20.47
CA GLU A 81 -17.64 9.33 21.29
C GLU A 81 -17.27 9.26 22.77
N ASP A 82 -16.02 8.85 23.06
CA ASP A 82 -15.46 8.81 24.40
C ASP A 82 -15.48 10.19 25.07
N SER A 83 -15.13 11.24 24.32
CA SER A 83 -15.13 12.61 24.81
C SER A 83 -16.55 13.10 25.17
N ALA A 84 -17.53 12.77 24.32
CA ALA A 84 -18.93 13.12 24.52
C ALA A 84 -19.53 12.38 25.73
N ALA A 85 -19.22 11.09 25.89
CA ALA A 85 -19.65 10.30 27.05
C ALA A 85 -19.09 10.85 28.36
N ARG A 86 -17.79 11.20 28.40
CA ARG A 86 -17.15 11.85 29.56
C ARG A 86 -17.79 13.20 29.86
N ALA A 87 -18.11 14.01 28.85
CA ALA A 87 -18.79 15.29 29.02
C ALA A 87 -20.21 15.12 29.60
N ALA A 88 -20.98 14.15 29.09
CA ALA A 88 -22.32 13.85 29.57
C ALA A 88 -22.32 13.37 31.03
N MET A 89 -21.35 12.53 31.44
CA MET A 89 -21.21 12.11 32.84
C MET A 89 -20.90 13.29 33.77
N ARG A 90 -19.97 14.18 33.39
CA ARG A 90 -19.67 15.39 34.17
C ARG A 90 -20.91 16.27 34.34
N GLY A 91 -21.68 16.47 33.28
CA GLY A 91 -22.91 17.27 33.30
C GLY A 91 -24.08 16.64 34.09
N ARG A 92 -24.00 15.34 34.43
CA ARG A 92 -24.95 14.68 35.34
C ARG A 92 -24.54 14.79 36.80
N VAL A 93 -23.24 14.75 37.09
CA VAL A 93 -22.71 14.91 38.45
C VAL A 93 -22.97 16.33 38.96
N SER A 94 -22.75 17.36 38.12
CA SER A 94 -23.03 18.75 38.50
C SER A 94 -24.52 19.01 38.76
N ARG A 95 -25.42 18.40 37.99
CA ARG A 95 -26.88 18.54 38.15
C ARG A 95 -27.49 17.82 39.36
N ARG A 96 -26.72 16.97 40.04
CA ARG A 96 -27.17 16.20 41.22
C ARG A 96 -26.65 16.80 42.54
N ALA A 97 -25.80 17.81 42.46
CA ALA A 97 -25.22 18.52 43.59
C ALA A 97 -25.91 19.87 43.88
N ASP A 98 -26.88 20.27 43.05
CA ASP A 98 -27.91 21.29 43.32
C ASP A 98 -29.20 20.62 43.81
#